data_AF-A2D888-F1
#
_entry.id   AF-A2D888-F1
#
_cell.length_a   1.000
_cell.length_b   1.000
_cell.length_c   1.000
_cell.angle_alpha   90.00
_cell.angle_beta   90.00
_cell.angle_gamma   90.00
#
_symmetry.space_group_name_H-M   'P 1'
#
loop_
_entity.id
_entity.type
_entity.pdbx_description
1 polymer ?
#
loop_
_entity_poly.entity_id
_entity_poly.type
_entity_poly.pdbx_seq_one_letter_code
_entity_poly.pdbx_strand_id
1 'polypeptide(L)'
;MLSNIIALSLMKTHERLSASVRIPRESNIDINNYIDKINGCTQSNIIDLTDDKDTSMHLYHIEEGQYICLVGGIFIGSDSEIIGLVGFPDNEYNFEYTNPIQNPLVSVGKVDNLDLNTKYPMTRINCKDTTKSCAIQALKLPPPCYMNVTDSDMGPVEFSHKVVLDTKRQGSHTFKEYVIEKSDGAKYFLTTAVLISKSSRKFEFSKPDDLDIESNPDQFLDTYTNKTMSNKCIYTIELTSIDKTEGIKELNFRYDEIPDTETKEPFLFREDLSLTLPTKYGLYTIENASQLCPLDPDLPSPTPSPKPT
;
A
#
# COMPACT_ATOMS: atom_id res chain seq x y z
N MET A 1 -42.21 43.58 30.27
CA MET A 1 -42.62 42.66 29.19
C MET A 1 -41.36 42.05 28.60
N LEU A 2 -41.12 40.79 28.92
CA LEU A 2 -40.11 39.92 28.33
C LEU A 2 -40.62 39.39 26.99
N SER A 3 -39.69 39.14 26.05
CA SER A 3 -39.75 38.34 24.81
C SER A 3 -39.28 39.18 23.61
N ASN A 4 -38.48 38.74 22.66
CA ASN A 4 -37.62 37.56 22.43
C ASN A 4 -36.77 38.00 21.21
N ILE A 5 -35.44 37.95 21.27
CA ILE A 5 -34.59 36.80 20.89
C ILE A 5 -34.56 36.53 19.37
N ILE A 6 -33.41 36.94 18.82
CA ILE A 6 -32.48 36.20 17.94
C ILE A 6 -32.93 35.90 16.50
N ALA A 7 -32.15 36.48 15.59
CA ALA A 7 -32.02 36.12 14.19
C ALA A 7 -31.67 34.62 14.06
N LEU A 8 -32.59 33.83 13.51
CA LEU A 8 -32.25 32.52 12.96
C LEU A 8 -31.53 32.72 11.63
N SER A 9 -30.21 32.76 11.72
CA SER A 9 -29.33 32.20 10.69
C SER A 9 -29.79 30.76 10.42
N LEU A 10 -30.42 30.54 9.27
CA LEU A 10 -30.54 29.23 8.68
C LEU A 10 -29.16 28.84 8.16
N MET A 11 -28.29 28.44 9.09
CA MET A 11 -27.20 27.51 8.80
C MET A 11 -27.86 26.28 8.20
N LYS A 12 -27.76 26.15 6.87
CA LYS A 12 -27.89 24.84 6.23
C LYS A 12 -26.83 23.96 6.88
N THR A 13 -27.33 23.05 7.70
CA THR A 13 -26.67 21.83 8.14
C THR A 13 -25.71 21.34 7.07
N HIS A 14 -24.41 21.39 7.37
CA HIS A 14 -23.42 20.54 6.72
C HIS A 14 -23.82 19.10 7.02
N GLU A 15 -24.67 18.54 6.15
CA GLU A 15 -24.81 17.11 6.03
C GLU A 15 -23.41 16.57 5.70
N ARG A 16 -22.92 15.74 6.62
CA ARG A 16 -21.61 15.09 6.58
C ARG A 16 -21.39 14.43 5.21
N LEU A 17 -20.28 14.78 4.57
CA LEU A 17 -19.75 14.07 3.40
C LEU A 17 -19.59 12.58 3.72
N SER A 18 -20.35 11.75 3.00
CA SER A 18 -20.54 10.31 3.21
C SER A 18 -19.49 9.41 2.56
N ALA A 19 -18.43 9.93 1.94
CA ALA A 19 -17.45 9.07 1.25
C ALA A 19 -16.15 8.93 2.05
N SER A 20 -16.14 8.19 3.16
CA SER A 20 -14.87 7.64 3.66
C SER A 20 -14.39 6.61 2.65
N VAL A 21 -13.38 6.95 1.83
CA VAL A 21 -12.56 5.92 1.16
C VAL A 21 -11.98 5.08 2.30
N ARG A 22 -12.46 3.85 2.42
CA ARG A 22 -11.97 2.91 3.43
C ARG A 22 -11.15 1.88 2.69
N ILE A 23 -9.89 1.72 3.12
CA ILE A 23 -9.15 0.54 2.73
C ILE A 23 -9.91 -0.68 3.27
N PRO A 24 -10.21 -1.70 2.45
CA PRO A 24 -10.90 -2.88 2.92
C PRO A 24 -10.06 -3.50 4.04
N ARG A 25 -10.66 -3.67 5.23
CA ARG A 25 -10.00 -4.25 6.40
C ARG A 25 -10.19 -5.76 6.52
N GLU A 26 -11.05 -6.34 5.69
CA GLU A 26 -11.34 -7.77 5.67
C GLU A 26 -11.65 -8.22 4.24
N SER A 27 -10.73 -8.95 3.61
CA SER A 27 -11.02 -9.71 2.40
C SER A 27 -10.90 -11.20 2.70
N ASN A 28 -12.03 -11.85 2.99
CA ASN A 28 -12.08 -13.31 2.89
C ASN A 28 -12.13 -13.66 1.40
N ILE A 29 -10.97 -13.91 0.80
CA ILE A 29 -10.94 -14.48 -0.55
C ILE A 29 -11.37 -15.95 -0.47
N ASP A 30 -12.20 -16.37 -1.42
CA ASP A 30 -12.46 -17.79 -1.60
C ASP A 30 -11.33 -18.38 -2.44
N ILE A 31 -10.41 -19.06 -1.75
CA ILE A 31 -9.20 -19.66 -2.32
C ILE A 31 -9.50 -20.68 -3.42
N ASN A 32 -10.71 -21.25 -3.45
CA ASN A 32 -11.11 -22.18 -4.51
C ASN A 32 -11.14 -21.51 -5.89
N ASN A 33 -11.35 -20.19 -5.96
CA ASN A 33 -11.29 -19.44 -7.22
C ASN A 33 -9.87 -19.29 -7.77
N TYR A 34 -8.86 -19.68 -7.00
CA TYR A 34 -7.44 -19.53 -7.31
C TYR A 34 -6.75 -20.87 -7.66
N ILE A 35 -7.35 -22.00 -7.29
CA ILE A 35 -6.80 -23.34 -7.54
C ILE A 35 -6.68 -23.61 -9.04
N ASP A 36 -5.53 -24.16 -9.45
CA ASP A 36 -5.19 -24.57 -10.82
C ASP A 36 -5.26 -23.45 -11.88
N LYS A 37 -5.34 -22.18 -11.44
CA LYS A 37 -5.35 -21.02 -12.34
C LYS A 37 -3.98 -20.77 -12.95
N ILE A 38 -2.92 -20.85 -12.15
CA ILE A 38 -1.55 -20.91 -12.67
C ILE A 38 -1.10 -22.36 -12.63
N ASN A 39 -0.51 -22.87 -13.73
CA ASN A 39 0.01 -24.23 -13.78
C ASN A 39 0.90 -24.52 -12.56
N GLY A 40 0.56 -25.58 -11.83
CA GLY A 40 1.26 -26.00 -10.64
C GLY A 40 0.68 -25.45 -9.33
N CYS A 41 -0.04 -24.33 -9.34
CA CYS A 41 -0.64 -23.80 -8.13
C CYS A 41 -1.88 -24.62 -7.73
N THR A 42 -1.72 -25.46 -6.71
CA THR A 42 -2.75 -26.31 -6.14
C THR A 42 -3.10 -25.84 -4.73
N GLN A 43 -4.14 -26.43 -4.13
CA GLN A 43 -4.52 -26.09 -2.76
C GLN A 43 -3.39 -26.26 -1.74
N SER A 44 -2.43 -27.17 -1.96
CA SER A 44 -1.37 -27.46 -0.99
C SER A 44 -0.21 -26.46 -0.98
N ASN A 45 -0.07 -25.63 -2.00
CA ASN A 45 1.03 -24.67 -2.12
C ASN A 45 0.58 -23.24 -2.41
N ILE A 46 -0.73 -22.99 -2.36
CA ILE A 46 -1.30 -21.66 -2.35
C ILE A 46 -1.29 -21.13 -0.93
N ILE A 47 -0.81 -19.90 -0.78
CA ILE A 47 -0.77 -19.15 0.48
C ILE A 47 -1.54 -17.85 0.28
N ASP A 48 -2.50 -17.62 1.16
CA ASP A 48 -3.29 -16.40 1.21
C ASP A 48 -2.54 -15.34 2.02
N LEU A 49 -2.18 -14.23 1.37
CA LEU A 49 -1.56 -13.05 1.97
C LEU A 49 -2.49 -11.83 1.88
N THR A 50 -3.80 -12.06 1.97
CA THR A 50 -4.82 -11.01 1.86
C THR A 50 -5.38 -10.55 3.20
N ASP A 51 -5.06 -11.22 4.31
CA ASP A 51 -5.48 -10.80 5.66
C ASP A 51 -4.70 -9.56 6.14
N ASP A 52 -5.41 -8.46 6.43
CA ASP A 52 -4.85 -7.21 6.94
C ASP A 52 -4.35 -7.31 8.40
N LYS A 53 -4.76 -8.35 9.13
CA LYS A 53 -4.35 -8.56 10.53
C LYS A 53 -2.99 -9.25 10.63
N ASP A 54 -2.54 -9.88 9.54
CA ASP A 54 -1.23 -10.52 9.52
C ASP A 54 -0.12 -9.52 9.20
N THR A 55 0.50 -9.01 10.26
CA THR A 55 1.66 -8.11 10.19
C THR A 55 3.00 -8.87 10.25
N SER A 56 2.96 -10.20 10.26
CA SER A 56 4.16 -11.01 10.41
C SER A 56 4.87 -11.23 9.08
N MET A 57 6.21 -11.25 9.13
CA MET A 57 7.03 -11.50 7.95
C MET A 57 7.33 -12.99 7.85
N HIS A 58 6.60 -13.70 7.00
CA HIS A 58 6.75 -15.15 6.85
C HIS A 58 7.94 -15.51 5.97
N LEU A 59 8.71 -16.50 6.43
CA LEU A 59 9.79 -17.14 5.69
C LEU A 59 9.25 -18.42 5.05
N TYR A 60 9.41 -18.54 3.74
CA TYR A 60 9.00 -19.71 2.97
C TYR A 60 10.21 -20.38 2.34
N HIS A 61 10.28 -21.70 2.47
CA HIS A 61 11.28 -22.53 1.83
C HIS A 61 10.67 -23.17 0.58
N ILE A 62 11.35 -23.02 -0.55
CA ILE A 62 11.00 -23.64 -1.82
C ILE A 62 12.03 -24.74 -2.07
N GLU A 63 11.56 -25.99 -2.05
CA GLU A 63 12.41 -27.15 -2.31
C GLU A 63 12.80 -27.27 -3.78
N GLU A 64 13.77 -28.14 -4.04
CA GLU A 64 14.24 -28.45 -5.40
C GLU A 64 13.08 -28.78 -6.35
N GLY A 65 13.01 -28.08 -7.48
CA GLY A 65 12.00 -28.27 -8.52
C GLY A 65 10.57 -27.84 -8.12
N GLN A 66 10.36 -27.29 -6.93
CA GLN A 66 9.05 -26.86 -6.45
C GLN A 66 8.78 -25.37 -6.71
N TYR A 67 7.54 -24.98 -6.48
CA TYR A 67 7.06 -23.60 -6.55
C TYR A 67 6.05 -23.35 -5.43
N ILE A 68 5.96 -22.09 -5.04
CA ILE A 68 4.98 -21.56 -4.09
C ILE A 68 4.09 -20.55 -4.80
N CYS A 69 2.82 -20.45 -4.39
CA CYS A 69 1.85 -19.57 -5.03
C CYS A 69 1.25 -18.62 -3.98
N LEU A 70 1.54 -17.34 -4.11
CA LEU A 70 1.14 -16.32 -3.15
C LEU A 70 -0.03 -15.51 -3.70
N VAL A 71 -1.13 -15.39 -2.97
CA VAL A 71 -2.28 -14.57 -3.35
C VAL A 71 -2.26 -13.27 -2.56
N GLY A 72 -2.13 -12.14 -3.25
CA GLY A 72 -2.03 -10.82 -2.61
C GLY A 72 -1.24 -9.82 -3.44
N GLY A 73 -1.39 -8.52 -3.15
CA GLY A 73 -0.37 -7.55 -3.52
C GLY A 73 0.81 -7.73 -2.58
N ILE A 74 1.99 -8.08 -3.10
CA ILE A 74 3.09 -8.59 -2.27
C ILE A 74 4.42 -7.90 -2.53
N PHE A 75 5.25 -7.81 -1.49
CA PHE A 75 6.68 -7.49 -1.56
C PHE A 75 7.51 -8.74 -1.24
N ILE A 76 8.58 -8.96 -2.01
CA ILE A 76 9.35 -10.21 -2.01
C ILE A 76 10.82 -9.91 -1.72
N GLY A 77 11.37 -10.64 -0.76
CA GLY A 77 12.81 -10.79 -0.51
C GLY A 77 13.23 -12.24 -0.76
N SER A 78 14.49 -12.48 -1.16
CA SER A 78 15.00 -13.84 -1.37
C SER A 78 16.49 -13.92 -1.08
N ASP A 79 16.94 -15.12 -0.68
CA ASP A 79 18.35 -15.45 -0.48
C ASP A 79 19.09 -15.82 -1.77
N SER A 80 18.38 -15.93 -2.90
CA SER A 80 18.90 -16.45 -4.16
C SER A 80 18.13 -15.91 -5.37
N GLU A 81 18.58 -16.26 -6.59
CA GLU A 81 17.84 -15.88 -7.79
C GLU A 81 16.54 -16.70 -7.92
N ILE A 82 15.43 -16.00 -8.09
CA ILE A 82 14.09 -16.59 -8.23
C ILE A 82 13.43 -16.16 -9.54
N ILE A 83 12.43 -16.92 -9.97
CA ILE A 83 11.58 -16.61 -11.12
C ILE A 83 10.15 -16.44 -10.63
N GLY A 84 9.54 -15.32 -11.01
CA GLY A 84 8.14 -15.00 -10.71
C GLY A 84 7.27 -15.02 -11.96
N LEU A 85 6.07 -15.54 -11.83
CA LEU A 85 4.99 -15.44 -12.81
C LEU A 85 3.75 -14.98 -12.06
N VAL A 86 3.06 -13.95 -12.55
CA VAL A 86 1.81 -13.49 -11.92
C VAL A 86 0.63 -13.68 -12.87
N GLY A 87 -0.52 -14.01 -12.28
CA GLY A 87 -1.82 -13.97 -12.92
C GLY A 87 -2.73 -12.95 -12.25
N PHE A 88 -3.39 -12.13 -13.05
CA PHE A 88 -4.33 -11.10 -12.60
C PHE A 88 -5.77 -11.53 -12.92
N PRO A 89 -6.61 -11.81 -11.91
CA PRO A 89 -8.01 -12.12 -12.14
C PRO A 89 -8.78 -10.89 -12.65
N ASP A 90 -9.78 -11.13 -13.50
CA ASP A 90 -10.90 -10.22 -13.73
C ASP A 90 -12.04 -10.48 -12.72
N ASN A 91 -13.19 -9.83 -12.92
CA ASN A 91 -14.37 -10.00 -12.06
C ASN A 91 -14.95 -11.42 -12.05
N GLU A 92 -14.68 -12.22 -13.09
CA GLU A 92 -15.13 -13.59 -13.26
C GLU A 92 -14.03 -14.61 -12.88
N TYR A 93 -12.89 -14.16 -12.35
CA TYR A 93 -11.71 -14.98 -12.08
C TYR A 93 -11.15 -15.69 -13.33
N ASN A 94 -11.22 -15.03 -14.48
CA ASN A 94 -10.37 -15.31 -15.63
C ASN A 94 -9.04 -14.57 -15.45
N PHE A 95 -7.92 -15.28 -15.64
CA PHE A 95 -6.60 -14.75 -15.32
C PHE A 95 -5.85 -14.30 -16.57
N GLU A 96 -5.32 -13.08 -16.51
CA GLU A 96 -4.34 -12.55 -17.45
C GLU A 96 -2.93 -12.73 -16.86
N TYR A 97 -2.02 -13.38 -17.59
CA TYR A 97 -0.69 -13.72 -17.09
C TYR A 97 0.41 -12.82 -17.64
N THR A 98 1.43 -12.55 -16.84
CA THR A 98 2.66 -11.93 -17.34
C THR A 98 3.59 -12.95 -17.97
N ASN A 99 4.64 -12.48 -18.64
CA ASN A 99 5.81 -13.32 -18.86
C ASN A 99 6.53 -13.58 -17.52
N PRO A 100 7.24 -14.72 -17.38
CA PRO A 100 8.12 -14.93 -16.24
C PRO A 100 9.19 -13.84 -16.15
N ILE A 101 9.44 -13.35 -14.93
CA ILE A 101 10.49 -12.38 -14.66
C ILE A 101 11.47 -12.92 -13.64
N GLN A 102 12.75 -12.56 -13.78
CA GLN A 102 13.77 -12.89 -12.81
C GLN A 102 13.78 -11.87 -11.67
N ASN A 103 13.93 -12.34 -10.44
CA ASN A 103 14.01 -11.55 -9.22
C ASN A 103 12.87 -10.52 -9.08
N PRO A 104 11.59 -10.98 -9.11
CA PRO A 104 10.47 -10.12 -8.81
C PRO A 104 10.64 -9.47 -7.43
N LEU A 105 10.32 -8.19 -7.35
CA LEU A 105 10.37 -7.40 -6.12
C LEU A 105 8.98 -7.15 -5.56
N VAL A 106 8.04 -6.67 -6.39
CA VAL A 106 6.66 -6.38 -5.97
C VAL A 106 5.64 -6.85 -6.99
N SER A 107 4.50 -7.31 -6.49
CA SER A 107 3.31 -7.64 -7.27
C SER A 107 2.18 -6.70 -6.85
N VAL A 108 1.64 -5.92 -7.79
CA VAL A 108 0.58 -4.92 -7.54
C VAL A 108 -0.72 -5.41 -8.16
N GLY A 109 -1.79 -5.43 -7.37
CA GLY A 109 -3.13 -5.87 -7.80
C GLY A 109 -3.90 -4.83 -8.62
N LYS A 110 -4.98 -5.28 -9.26
CA LYS A 110 -5.96 -4.40 -9.93
C LYS A 110 -6.90 -3.80 -8.88
N VAL A 111 -7.09 -2.48 -8.91
CA VAL A 111 -8.02 -1.77 -8.04
C VAL A 111 -9.23 -1.34 -8.86
N ASP A 112 -10.42 -1.81 -8.47
CA ASP A 112 -11.62 -1.71 -9.31
C ASP A 112 -12.54 -0.53 -8.93
N ASN A 113 -12.49 -0.04 -7.69
CA ASN A 113 -13.36 1.04 -7.21
C ASN A 113 -12.74 1.86 -6.05
N LEU A 114 -13.45 2.91 -5.62
CA LEU A 114 -13.04 3.78 -4.50
C LEU A 114 -13.00 3.06 -3.15
N ASP A 115 -13.71 1.95 -2.99
CA ASP A 115 -13.61 1.09 -1.81
C ASP A 115 -12.34 0.25 -1.81
N LEU A 116 -11.48 0.44 -2.82
CA LEU A 116 -10.26 -0.32 -3.06
C LEU A 116 -10.50 -1.84 -3.04
N ASN A 117 -11.69 -2.27 -3.48
CA ASN A 117 -11.96 -3.69 -3.64
C ASN A 117 -11.00 -4.22 -4.71
N THR A 118 -10.13 -5.13 -4.29
CA THR A 118 -9.13 -5.76 -5.14
C THR A 118 -9.43 -7.23 -5.29
N LYS A 119 -9.53 -7.71 -6.54
CA LYS A 119 -9.22 -9.10 -6.84
C LYS A 119 -7.70 -9.24 -6.82
N TYR A 120 -7.18 -10.00 -5.87
CA TYR A 120 -5.75 -10.08 -5.65
C TYR A 120 -5.05 -10.89 -6.74
N PRO A 121 -3.83 -10.49 -7.15
CA PRO A 121 -3.05 -11.29 -8.07
C PRO A 121 -2.57 -12.57 -7.38
N MET A 122 -2.38 -13.62 -8.18
CA MET A 122 -1.63 -14.81 -7.74
C MET A 122 -0.23 -14.76 -8.34
N THR A 123 0.80 -14.82 -7.49
CA THR A 123 2.21 -14.84 -7.90
C THR A 123 2.79 -16.22 -7.62
N ARG A 124 3.15 -16.97 -8.67
CA ARG A 124 3.93 -18.21 -8.57
C ARG A 124 5.42 -17.88 -8.55
N ILE A 125 6.13 -18.42 -7.57
CA ILE A 125 7.58 -18.19 -7.39
C ILE A 125 8.28 -19.55 -7.33
N ASN A 126 9.41 -19.67 -8.02
CA ASN A 126 10.32 -20.82 -7.95
C ASN A 126 11.78 -20.37 -7.93
N CYS A 127 12.67 -21.22 -7.44
CA CYS A 127 14.12 -21.01 -7.56
C CYS A 127 14.51 -21.02 -9.04
N LYS A 128 15.39 -20.10 -9.46
CA LYS A 128 15.87 -20.05 -10.84
C LYS A 128 16.70 -21.28 -11.20
N ASP A 129 17.57 -21.71 -10.28
CA ASP A 129 18.24 -23.00 -10.35
C ASP A 129 17.32 -24.07 -9.74
N THR A 130 16.64 -24.82 -10.60
CA THR A 130 15.66 -25.82 -10.18
C THR A 130 16.28 -27.03 -9.48
N THR A 131 17.62 -27.12 -9.41
CA THR A 131 18.34 -28.21 -8.73
C THR A 131 18.73 -27.86 -7.28
N LYS A 132 18.33 -26.69 -6.80
CA LYS A 132 18.61 -26.20 -5.45
C LYS A 132 17.32 -25.73 -4.78
N SER A 133 17.34 -25.74 -3.45
CA SER A 133 16.35 -25.03 -2.65
C SER A 133 16.70 -23.55 -2.54
N CYS A 134 15.68 -22.74 -2.26
CA CYS A 134 15.80 -21.31 -1.98
C CYS A 134 14.82 -20.91 -0.89
N ALA A 135 15.07 -19.77 -0.25
CA ALA A 135 14.14 -19.15 0.67
C ALA A 135 13.64 -17.81 0.13
N ILE A 136 12.37 -17.53 0.39
CA ILE A 136 11.77 -16.22 0.15
C ILE A 136 11.12 -15.71 1.42
N GLN A 137 11.11 -14.40 1.58
CA GLN A 137 10.29 -13.71 2.57
C GLN A 137 9.28 -12.88 1.80
N ALA A 138 8.00 -12.97 2.16
CA ALA A 138 6.96 -12.23 1.49
C ALA A 138 6.02 -11.58 2.49
N LEU A 139 5.45 -10.45 2.08
CA LEU A 139 4.44 -9.74 2.87
C LEU A 139 3.41 -9.04 2.00
N LYS A 140 2.24 -8.81 2.58
CA LYS A 140 1.16 -8.02 1.97
C LYS A 140 1.55 -6.55 1.88
N LEU A 141 1.19 -5.93 0.77
CA LEU A 141 1.26 -4.49 0.56
C LEU A 141 -0.16 -3.90 0.51
N PRO A 142 -0.38 -2.68 1.06
CA PRO A 142 -1.57 -1.91 0.74
C PRO A 142 -1.61 -1.62 -0.77
N PRO A 143 -2.78 -1.53 -1.41
CA PRO A 143 -2.88 -1.43 -2.86
C PRO A 143 -2.61 0.01 -3.36
N PRO A 144 -1.47 0.31 -4.02
CA PRO A 144 -1.29 1.59 -4.68
C PRO A 144 -2.24 1.72 -5.88
N CYS A 145 -2.81 2.90 -6.10
CA CYS A 145 -3.68 3.09 -7.26
C CYS A 145 -3.80 4.54 -7.72
N TYR A 146 -4.28 4.67 -8.94
CA TYR A 146 -4.79 5.91 -9.51
C TYR A 146 -6.08 5.59 -10.25
N MET A 147 -7.13 6.36 -10.00
CA MET A 147 -8.40 6.16 -10.66
C MET A 147 -9.14 7.46 -10.91
N ASN A 148 -9.92 7.45 -11.98
CA ASN A 148 -10.86 8.50 -12.33
C ASN A 148 -12.23 7.85 -12.49
N VAL A 149 -13.14 8.18 -11.58
CA VAL A 149 -14.46 7.57 -11.47
C VAL A 149 -15.52 8.63 -11.31
N THR A 150 -16.77 8.30 -11.63
CA THR A 150 -17.91 9.17 -11.33
C THR A 150 -18.63 8.61 -10.12
N ASP A 151 -18.56 9.33 -9.01
CA ASP A 151 -19.32 9.06 -7.80
C ASP A 151 -20.74 9.65 -7.92
N SER A 152 -21.75 8.95 -7.39
CA SER A 152 -23.15 9.39 -7.52
C SER A 152 -23.44 10.68 -6.76
N ASP A 153 -22.70 10.94 -5.69
CA ASP A 153 -22.94 12.03 -4.75
C ASP A 153 -21.98 13.20 -5.02
N MET A 154 -20.77 12.91 -5.50
CA MET A 154 -19.71 13.90 -5.72
C MET A 154 -19.44 14.22 -7.20
N GLY A 155 -20.02 13.48 -8.14
CA GLY A 155 -19.71 13.63 -9.57
C GLY A 155 -18.33 13.07 -9.93
N PRO A 156 -17.60 13.66 -10.89
CA PRO A 156 -16.25 13.21 -11.25
C PRO A 156 -15.27 13.29 -10.06
N VAL A 157 -14.57 12.20 -9.80
CA VAL A 157 -13.60 12.05 -8.72
C VAL A 157 -12.29 11.48 -9.30
N GLU A 158 -11.19 12.21 -9.09
CA GLU A 158 -9.85 11.68 -9.29
C GLU A 158 -9.23 11.30 -7.94
N PHE A 159 -8.74 10.07 -7.83
CA PHE A 159 -8.16 9.55 -6.59
C PHE A 159 -6.78 8.95 -6.86
N SER A 160 -5.82 9.23 -5.99
CA SER A 160 -4.50 8.59 -5.99
C SER A 160 -4.10 8.13 -4.60
N HIS A 161 -3.70 6.86 -4.51
CA HIS A 161 -3.10 6.28 -3.33
C HIS A 161 -1.62 6.01 -3.59
N LYS A 162 -0.76 6.83 -2.97
CA LYS A 162 0.68 6.66 -2.98
C LYS A 162 1.09 5.68 -1.89
N VAL A 163 1.73 4.58 -2.26
CA VAL A 163 2.36 3.67 -1.29
C VAL A 163 3.88 3.84 -1.37
N VAL A 164 4.49 4.19 -0.24
CA VAL A 164 5.96 4.30 -0.11
C VAL A 164 6.47 3.08 0.64
N LEU A 165 7.33 2.29 0.02
CA LEU A 165 7.99 1.15 0.62
C LEU A 165 9.41 1.51 1.03
N ASP A 166 9.75 1.39 2.31
CA ASP A 166 11.07 1.74 2.81
C ASP A 166 11.69 0.69 3.74
N THR A 167 12.87 0.24 3.35
CA THR A 167 13.68 -0.74 4.09
C THR A 167 15.00 -0.19 4.61
N LYS A 168 15.31 1.09 4.36
CA LYS A 168 16.54 1.73 4.81
C LYS A 168 16.65 1.71 6.33
N ARG A 169 17.86 1.68 6.86
CA ARG A 169 18.09 1.70 8.32
C ARG A 169 17.59 2.99 8.98
N GLN A 170 17.71 4.10 8.28
CA GLN A 170 17.28 5.43 8.73
C GLN A 170 16.68 6.19 7.56
N GLY A 171 15.76 7.10 7.85
CA GLY A 171 15.10 7.88 6.82
C GLY A 171 14.24 9.00 7.39
N SER A 172 13.90 9.92 6.50
CA SER A 172 12.99 11.03 6.76
C SER A 172 12.07 11.16 5.57
N HIS A 173 10.76 11.23 5.83
CA HIS A 173 9.72 11.36 4.83
C HIS A 173 8.74 12.45 5.22
N THR A 174 8.15 13.09 4.22
CA THR A 174 6.96 13.93 4.39
C THR A 174 5.83 13.22 3.69
N PHE A 175 4.91 12.68 4.47
CA PHE A 175 3.70 12.05 3.94
C PHE A 175 2.62 13.11 3.81
N LYS A 176 1.82 13.03 2.74
CA LYS A 176 0.82 14.05 2.43
C LYS A 176 -0.54 13.41 2.18
N GLU A 177 -1.56 14.16 2.58
CA GLU A 177 -2.94 13.94 2.21
C GLU A 177 -3.49 15.27 1.71
N TYR A 178 -4.30 15.23 0.66
CA TYR A 178 -5.04 16.43 0.29
C TYR A 178 -6.39 16.11 -0.34
N VAL A 179 -7.28 17.08 -0.17
CA VAL A 179 -8.59 17.15 -0.83
C VAL A 179 -8.66 18.47 -1.58
N ILE A 180 -9.09 18.43 -2.84
CA ILE A 180 -9.43 19.63 -3.62
C ILE A 180 -10.83 19.42 -4.19
N GLU A 181 -11.77 20.31 -3.88
CA GLU A 181 -13.14 20.31 -4.38
C GLU A 181 -13.27 21.41 -5.44
N LYS A 182 -13.38 21.02 -6.72
CA LYS A 182 -13.62 21.98 -7.81
C LYS A 182 -15.03 21.85 -8.35
N SER A 183 -15.48 22.90 -9.05
CA SER A 183 -16.76 22.91 -9.75
C SER A 183 -16.91 21.80 -10.80
N ASP A 184 -15.80 21.22 -11.27
CA ASP A 184 -15.72 20.16 -12.27
C ASP A 184 -15.35 18.78 -11.71
N GLY A 185 -15.18 18.65 -10.38
CA GLY A 185 -14.92 17.37 -9.71
C GLY A 185 -14.02 17.49 -8.48
N ALA A 186 -13.93 16.42 -7.71
CA ALA A 186 -13.09 16.33 -6.52
C ALA A 186 -11.78 15.57 -6.81
N LYS A 187 -10.69 15.98 -6.17
CA LYS A 187 -9.39 15.29 -6.20
C LYS A 187 -8.97 14.88 -4.81
N TYR A 188 -8.56 13.64 -4.69
CA TYR A 188 -8.11 13.04 -3.45
C TYR A 188 -6.73 12.43 -3.64
N PHE A 189 -5.86 12.68 -2.67
CA PHE A 189 -4.55 12.09 -2.61
C PHE A 189 -4.28 11.64 -1.18
N LEU A 190 -3.79 10.41 -1.03
CA LEU A 190 -3.35 9.90 0.26
C LEU A 190 -2.03 9.14 0.13
N THR A 191 -1.25 9.16 1.21
CA THR A 191 0.03 8.45 1.30
C THR A 191 -0.03 7.41 2.40
N THR A 192 0.37 6.18 2.06
CA THR A 192 0.64 5.11 3.03
C THR A 192 2.11 4.72 2.95
N ALA A 193 2.79 4.71 4.09
CA ALA A 193 4.15 4.21 4.21
C ALA A 193 4.14 2.77 4.69
N VAL A 194 5.00 1.93 4.12
CA VAL A 194 5.28 0.55 4.55
C VAL A 194 6.73 0.50 4.96
N LEU A 195 6.98 0.35 6.26
CA LEU A 195 8.29 0.41 6.87
C LEU A 195 8.68 -0.98 7.38
N ILE A 196 9.78 -1.51 6.85
CA ILE A 196 10.25 -2.87 7.14
C ILE A 196 11.71 -2.81 7.53
N SER A 197 12.13 -3.52 8.57
CA SER A 197 13.52 -3.51 9.02
C SER A 197 13.92 -4.80 9.69
N LYS A 198 15.20 -5.16 9.58
CA LYS A 198 15.83 -6.25 10.35
C LYS A 198 16.16 -5.87 11.80
N SER A 199 16.09 -4.59 12.12
CA SER A 199 16.44 -4.04 13.43
C SER A 199 15.27 -3.23 13.97
N SER A 200 15.21 -3.09 15.29
CA SER A 200 14.28 -2.15 15.90
C SER A 200 14.58 -0.73 15.42
N ARG A 201 13.53 0.07 15.23
CA ARG A 201 13.63 1.49 14.91
C ARG A 201 13.07 2.35 16.03
N LYS A 202 13.58 3.57 16.12
CA LYS A 202 12.98 4.68 16.86
C LYS A 202 12.26 5.60 15.88
N PHE A 203 11.06 6.03 16.22
CA PHE A 203 10.22 6.91 15.39
C PHE A 203 10.03 8.29 16.05
N GLU A 204 10.10 9.33 15.22
CA GLU A 204 9.85 10.74 15.57
C GLU A 204 8.93 11.33 14.49
N PHE A 205 7.88 12.05 14.88
CA PHE A 205 6.98 12.67 13.91
C PHE A 205 6.38 13.99 14.42
N SER A 206 5.91 14.81 13.48
CA SER A 206 5.15 16.03 13.75
C SER A 206 3.98 16.14 12.78
N LYS A 207 2.77 16.37 13.30
CA LYS A 207 1.53 16.49 12.55
C LYS A 207 0.75 17.76 12.94
N PRO A 208 -0.08 18.32 12.04
CA PRO A 208 -1.13 19.27 12.40
C PRO A 208 -2.13 18.69 13.40
N ASP A 209 -2.75 19.56 14.21
CA ASP A 209 -3.70 19.14 15.26
C ASP A 209 -4.96 18.45 14.68
N ASP A 210 -5.32 18.78 13.45
CA ASP A 210 -6.53 18.33 12.74
C ASP A 210 -6.30 17.14 11.79
N LEU A 211 -5.11 16.54 11.82
CA LEU A 211 -4.76 15.34 11.07
C LEU A 211 -4.91 14.09 11.95
N ASP A 212 -5.66 13.09 11.53
CA ASP A 212 -5.61 11.76 12.13
C ASP A 212 -4.52 10.94 11.47
N ILE A 213 -4.02 9.92 12.17
CA ILE A 213 -3.09 8.97 11.59
C ILE A 213 -3.56 7.57 11.93
N GLU A 214 -3.93 6.82 10.90
CA GLU A 214 -4.10 5.38 11.04
C GLU A 214 -2.72 4.72 10.95
N SER A 215 -2.45 3.79 11.86
CA SER A 215 -1.17 3.09 11.90
C SER A 215 -1.38 1.64 12.27
N ASN A 216 -0.62 0.73 11.65
CA ASN A 216 -0.67 -0.70 11.95
C ASN A 216 0.72 -1.17 12.40
N PRO A 217 0.87 -1.82 13.58
CA PRO A 217 -0.14 -2.10 14.60
C PRO A 217 -0.87 -0.86 15.13
N ASP A 218 -2.15 -0.99 15.46
CA ASP A 218 -3.02 0.12 15.90
C ASP A 218 -2.32 1.07 16.90
N GLN A 219 -2.43 2.38 16.63
CA GLN A 219 -1.90 3.46 17.46
C GLN A 219 -0.41 3.33 17.77
N PHE A 220 0.40 2.66 16.94
CA PHE A 220 1.81 2.49 17.28
C PHE A 220 2.54 3.83 17.33
N LEU A 221 2.13 4.81 16.52
CA LEU A 221 2.75 6.14 16.55
C LEU A 221 2.52 6.83 17.89
N ASP A 222 1.31 6.80 18.45
CA ASP A 222 0.99 7.40 19.75
C ASP A 222 1.56 6.59 20.92
N THR A 223 1.51 5.26 20.81
CA THR A 223 1.98 4.33 21.86
C THR A 223 3.50 4.31 21.96
N TYR A 224 4.18 4.51 20.82
CA TYR A 224 5.63 4.35 20.67
C TYR A 224 6.33 5.57 20.08
N THR A 225 5.75 6.78 20.21
CA THR A 225 6.49 8.02 19.96
C THR A 225 7.76 7.98 20.81
N ASN A 226 8.94 8.09 20.20
CA ASN A 226 10.24 7.94 20.87
C ASN A 226 10.53 6.57 21.53
N LYS A 227 9.86 5.48 21.13
CA LYS A 227 10.13 4.13 21.66
C LYS A 227 10.64 3.18 20.58
N THR A 228 11.29 2.12 21.05
CA THR A 228 11.81 0.98 20.27
C THR A 228 10.66 0.09 19.82
N MET A 229 10.61 -0.23 18.51
CA MET A 229 9.64 -1.16 17.95
C MET A 229 10.23 -2.56 17.68
N SER A 230 9.36 -3.56 17.46
CA SER A 230 9.78 -4.93 17.10
C SER A 230 10.35 -4.96 15.69
N ASN A 231 11.40 -5.75 15.48
CA ASN A 231 11.95 -6.02 14.15
C ASN A 231 11.21 -7.14 13.40
N LYS A 232 10.15 -7.71 14.00
CA LYS A 232 9.40 -8.86 13.45
C LYS A 232 8.07 -8.50 12.80
N CYS A 233 7.70 -7.22 12.82
CA CYS A 233 6.42 -6.74 12.31
C CYS A 233 6.64 -5.72 11.21
N ILE A 234 5.69 -5.67 10.30
CA ILE A 234 5.56 -4.59 9.31
C ILE A 234 4.86 -3.42 9.99
N TYR A 235 5.34 -2.21 9.71
CA TYR A 235 4.70 -0.99 10.18
C TYR A 235 4.12 -0.23 9.01
N THR A 236 2.81 0.03 9.06
CA THR A 236 2.16 0.88 8.08
C THR A 236 1.68 2.18 8.70
N ILE A 237 1.90 3.30 8.01
CA ILE A 237 1.42 4.62 8.42
C ILE A 237 0.57 5.15 7.31
N GLU A 238 -0.68 5.48 7.62
CA GLU A 238 -1.63 6.04 6.69
C GLU A 238 -2.18 7.36 7.23
N LEU A 239 -2.18 8.37 6.38
CA LEU A 239 -2.77 9.66 6.73
C LEU A 239 -4.25 9.66 6.41
N THR A 240 -5.05 9.99 7.42
CA THR A 240 -6.49 10.19 7.25
C THR A 240 -6.91 11.50 7.89
N SER A 241 -7.61 12.34 7.13
CA SER A 241 -8.04 13.62 7.63
C SER A 241 -9.36 13.49 8.39
N ILE A 242 -9.38 13.98 9.65
CA ILE A 242 -10.60 14.09 10.46
C ILE A 242 -11.56 15.09 9.81
N ASP A 243 -11.01 16.18 9.28
CA ASP A 243 -11.74 17.26 8.64
C ASP A 243 -11.32 17.39 7.18
N LYS A 244 -12.20 17.03 6.25
CA LYS A 244 -11.93 17.02 4.80
C LYS A 244 -12.00 18.42 4.19
N THR A 245 -11.49 19.40 4.91
CA THR A 245 -11.31 20.75 4.40
C THR A 245 -10.28 20.74 3.28
N GLU A 246 -10.54 21.54 2.25
CA GLU A 246 -9.59 21.68 1.14
C GLU A 246 -8.22 22.11 1.65
N GLY A 247 -7.17 21.46 1.14
CA GLY A 247 -5.80 21.78 1.52
C GLY A 247 -4.90 20.56 1.57
N ILE A 248 -3.61 20.83 1.72
CA ILE A 248 -2.57 19.81 1.86
C ILE A 248 -2.23 19.70 3.35
N LYS A 249 -2.38 18.50 3.89
CA LYS A 249 -1.93 18.15 5.24
C LYS A 249 -0.66 17.31 5.12
N GLU A 250 0.31 17.59 5.99
CA GLU A 250 1.62 16.97 5.94
C GLU A 250 1.99 16.34 7.29
N LEU A 251 2.43 15.08 7.27
CA LEU A 251 3.09 14.41 8.37
C LEU A 251 4.59 14.37 8.07
N ASN A 252 5.39 15.08 8.87
CA ASN A 252 6.83 14.91 8.83
C ASN A 252 7.21 13.73 9.75
N PHE A 253 7.92 12.77 9.19
CA PHE A 253 8.20 11.50 9.83
C PHE A 253 9.68 11.14 9.68
N ARG A 254 10.34 10.84 10.79
CA ARG A 254 11.74 10.38 10.82
C ARG A 254 11.84 9.06 11.58
N TYR A 255 12.77 8.22 11.15
CA TYR A 255 13.14 7.02 11.86
C TYR A 255 14.63 6.75 11.79
N ASP A 256 15.13 6.15 12.86
CA ASP A 256 16.53 5.78 13.02
C ASP A 256 16.62 4.34 13.54
N GLU A 257 17.57 3.56 13.01
CA GLU A 257 17.88 2.23 13.51
C GLU A 257 18.42 2.31 14.94
N ILE A 258 18.04 1.33 15.77
CA ILE A 258 18.60 1.14 17.10
C ILE A 258 19.68 0.06 17.00
N PRO A 259 20.97 0.40 17.25
CA PRO A 259 22.06 -0.55 17.21
C PRO A 259 21.80 -1.77 18.12
N ASP A 260 22.35 -2.92 17.73
CA ASP A 260 22.33 -4.18 18.51
C ASP A 260 20.94 -4.82 18.72
N THR A 261 19.94 -4.45 17.91
CA THR A 261 18.58 -5.02 17.94
C THR A 261 18.27 -5.93 16.75
N GLU A 262 19.30 -6.40 16.03
CA GLU A 262 19.11 -7.27 14.87
C GLU A 262 18.42 -8.60 15.24
N THR A 263 17.52 -9.04 14.37
CA THR A 263 16.87 -10.35 14.52
C THR A 263 17.86 -11.50 14.27
N LYS A 264 17.66 -12.63 14.97
CA LYS A 264 18.36 -13.90 14.68
C LYS A 264 17.73 -14.68 13.52
N GLU A 265 16.50 -14.35 13.14
CA GLU A 265 15.81 -14.92 11.98
C GLU A 265 16.33 -14.27 10.69
N PRO A 266 16.34 -15.02 9.56
CA PRO A 266 16.73 -14.48 8.28
C PRO A 266 15.87 -13.28 7.87
N PHE A 267 16.53 -12.21 7.45
CA PHE A 267 15.89 -11.05 6.81
C PHE A 267 16.30 -11.02 5.35
N LEU A 268 15.34 -11.32 4.45
CA LEU A 268 15.65 -11.53 3.03
C LEU A 268 15.28 -10.34 2.14
N PHE A 269 14.68 -9.29 2.72
CA PHE A 269 14.45 -8.05 2.00
C PHE A 269 15.75 -7.26 1.83
N ARG A 270 15.88 -6.53 0.73
CA ARG A 270 16.99 -5.58 0.57
C ARG A 270 16.88 -4.49 1.65
N GLU A 271 18.00 -4.03 2.19
CA GLU A 271 18.06 -3.04 3.29
C GLU A 271 18.26 -1.59 2.80
N ASP A 272 18.23 -1.34 1.50
CA ASP A 272 18.58 -0.05 0.88
C ASP A 272 17.43 0.60 0.11
N LEU A 273 16.20 0.07 0.23
CA LEU A 273 15.07 0.49 -0.61
C LEU A 273 14.32 1.66 -0.03
N SER A 274 13.94 2.57 -0.91
CA SER A 274 12.96 3.64 -0.66
C SER A 274 12.28 3.90 -2.00
N LEU A 275 11.08 3.32 -2.17
CA LEU A 275 10.39 3.22 -3.45
C LEU A 275 8.99 3.79 -3.33
N THR A 276 8.53 4.50 -4.35
CA THR A 276 7.09 4.77 -4.54
C THR A 276 6.53 3.68 -5.44
N LEU A 277 5.61 2.87 -4.93
CA LEU A 277 5.08 1.72 -5.67
C LEU A 277 4.29 2.16 -6.90
N PRO A 278 4.28 1.36 -7.99
CA PRO A 278 3.53 1.66 -9.20
C PRO A 278 2.02 1.64 -8.93
N THR A 279 1.28 2.60 -9.46
CA THR A 279 -0.20 2.61 -9.40
C THR A 279 -0.85 1.71 -10.44
N LYS A 280 -0.06 1.24 -11.42
CA LYS A 280 -0.50 0.25 -12.41
C LYS A 280 -0.27 -1.15 -11.83
N TYR A 281 -1.23 -2.05 -12.04
CA TYR A 281 -1.06 -3.47 -11.71
C TYR A 281 0.08 -4.09 -12.53
N GLY A 282 0.80 -5.03 -11.94
CA GLY A 282 1.95 -5.63 -12.59
C GLY A 282 2.88 -6.38 -11.63
N LEU A 283 3.84 -7.09 -12.21
CA LEU A 283 4.97 -7.70 -11.50
C LEU A 283 6.23 -6.93 -11.86
N TYR A 284 6.90 -6.40 -10.85
CA TYR A 284 7.97 -5.43 -11.00
C TYR A 284 9.27 -5.92 -10.39
N THR A 285 10.39 -5.50 -10.97
CA THR A 285 11.75 -5.71 -10.46
C THR A 285 12.26 -4.40 -9.83
N ILE A 286 13.45 -4.44 -9.24
CA ILE A 286 14.06 -3.25 -8.65
C ILE A 286 14.22 -2.09 -9.65
N GLU A 287 14.44 -2.40 -10.93
CA GLU A 287 14.67 -1.40 -11.98
C GLU A 287 13.41 -0.60 -12.34
N ASN A 288 12.22 -1.11 -12.04
CA ASN A 288 10.95 -0.50 -12.48
C ASN A 288 9.85 -0.42 -11.41
N ALA A 289 10.15 -0.84 -10.17
CA ALA A 289 9.23 -0.79 -9.05
C ALA A 289 9.07 0.61 -8.43
N SER A 290 9.96 1.56 -8.70
CA SER A 290 9.77 2.95 -8.25
C SER A 290 9.19 3.80 -9.38
N GLN A 291 7.97 4.29 -9.22
CA GLN A 291 7.29 5.14 -10.19
C GLN A 291 6.70 6.39 -9.54
N LEU A 292 6.47 7.42 -10.34
CA LEU A 292 5.79 8.61 -9.87
C LEU A 292 4.32 8.26 -9.61
N CYS A 293 3.78 8.72 -8.48
CA CYS A 293 2.36 8.58 -8.20
C CYS A 293 1.61 9.74 -8.86
N PRO A 294 0.58 9.48 -9.70
CA PRO A 294 -0.30 10.53 -10.18
C PRO A 294 -0.84 11.37 -9.03
N LEU A 295 -1.14 12.65 -9.28
CA LEU A 295 -1.63 13.61 -8.29
C LEU A 295 -0.70 13.91 -7.11
N ASP A 296 0.49 13.31 -7.02
CA ASP A 296 1.44 13.68 -5.97
C ASP A 296 1.78 15.19 -6.09
N PRO A 297 1.54 15.99 -5.04
CA PRO A 297 1.65 17.45 -5.12
C PRO A 297 3.11 17.92 -5.25
N ASP A 298 4.07 17.04 -4.99
CA ASP A 298 5.49 17.31 -5.18
C ASP A 298 5.93 17.11 -6.64
N LEU A 299 5.05 16.57 -7.50
CA LEU A 299 5.31 16.52 -8.94
C LEU A 299 5.11 17.89 -9.57
N PRO A 300 5.96 18.28 -10.53
CA PRO A 300 5.75 19.51 -11.26
C PRO A 300 4.36 19.47 -11.90
N SER A 301 3.54 20.49 -11.62
CA SER A 301 2.28 20.67 -12.34
C SER A 301 2.56 20.64 -13.84
N PRO A 302 1.80 19.89 -14.66
CA PRO A 302 2.00 19.93 -16.10
C PRO A 302 1.92 21.39 -16.54
N THR A 303 2.99 21.90 -17.15
CA THR A 303 3.03 23.25 -17.68
C THR A 303 1.79 23.45 -18.53
N PRO A 304 0.93 24.45 -18.25
CA PRO A 304 -0.28 24.64 -19.03
C PRO A 304 0.11 24.80 -20.49
N SER A 305 -0.48 23.99 -21.38
CA SER A 305 -0.28 24.15 -22.81
C SER A 305 -0.56 25.60 -23.19
N PRO A 306 0.30 26.25 -23.98
CA PRO A 306 0.08 27.63 -24.39
C PRO A 306 -1.29 27.72 -25.07
N LYS A 307 -2.10 28.69 -24.64
CA LYS A 307 -3.38 28.96 -25.29
C LYS A 307 -3.13 29.22 -26.77
N PRO A 308 -3.90 28.62 -27.70
CA PRO A 308 -3.85 29.00 -29.09
C PRO A 308 -4.17 30.50 -29.20
N THR A 309 -3.27 31.25 -29.82
CA THR A 309 -3.52 32.61 -30.30
C THR A 309 -4.51 32.61 -31.45
#